data_AF-A0A4Q3XVN4-F1
#
_entry.id   AF-A0A4Q3XVN4-F1
#
_cell.length_a   1.000
_cell.length_b   1.000
_cell.length_c   1.000
_cell.angle_alpha   90.00
_cell.angle_beta   90.00
_cell.angle_gamma   90.00
#
_symmetry.space_group_name_H-M   'P 1'
#
loop_
_entity.id
_entity.type
_entity.pdbx_description
1 polymer ?
#
loop_
_entity_poly.entity_id
_entity_poly.type
_entity_poly.pdbx_seq_one_letter_code
_entity_poly.pdbx_strand_id
1 'polypeptide(L)' 'MEAIDAIDRNLLRLLRLNGRISNAALAAEVGLSASACLRRVKLLEEAGV' A
#
# COMPACT_ATOMS: atom_id res chain seq x y z
N MET A 1 -17.69 -1.49 -0.23
CA MET A 1 -16.60 -1.29 0.75
C MET A 1 -15.68 -2.48 0.58
N GLU A 2 -14.66 -2.36 -0.28
CA GLU A 2 -13.67 -3.43 -0.43
C GLU A 2 -12.99 -3.62 0.92
N ALA A 3 -12.99 -4.87 1.40
CA ALA A 3 -12.44 -5.18 2.70
C ALA A 3 -10.91 -5.04 2.64
N ILE A 4 -10.35 -4.19 3.51
CA ILE A 4 -8.90 -4.03 3.68
C ILE A 4 -8.29 -5.38 4.05
N ASP A 5 -7.49 -5.93 3.16
CA ASP A 5 -6.87 -7.23 3.37
C ASP A 5 -5.58 -7.12 4.22
N ALA A 6 -4.87 -8.23 4.39
CA ALA A 6 -3.64 -8.25 5.17
C ALA A 6 -2.50 -7.46 4.52
N ILE A 7 -2.44 -7.43 3.19
CA ILE A 7 -1.42 -6.69 2.44
C ILE A 7 -1.67 -5.19 2.59
N ASP A 8 -2.92 -4.74 2.46
CA ASP A 8 -3.27 -3.33 2.60
C ASP A 8 -2.94 -2.81 4.01
N ARG A 9 -3.20 -3.61 5.05
CA ARG A 9 -2.77 -3.29 6.42
C ARG A 9 -1.25 -3.14 6.54
N ASN A 10 -0.50 -4.02 5.90
CA ASN A 10 0.96 -3.93 5.92
C ASN A 10 1.46 -2.70 5.14
N LEU A 11 0.79 -2.37 4.03
CA LEU A 11 1.04 -1.16 3.24
C LEU A 11 0.87 0.10 4.09
N LEU A 12 -0.27 0.22 4.77
CA LEU A 12 -0.57 1.34 5.67
C LEU A 12 0.40 1.40 6.84
N ARG A 13 0.81 0.27 7.40
CA ARG A 13 1.82 0.21 8.46
C ARG A 13 3.16 0.78 7.98
N LEU A 14 3.62 0.38 6.79
CA LEU A 14 4.87 0.86 6.21
C LEU A 14 4.82 2.34 5.85
N LEU A 15 3.71 2.80 5.25
CA LEU A 15 3.47 4.21 4.94
C LEU A 15 3.41 5.08 6.20
N ARG A 16 2.78 4.60 7.29
CA ARG A 16 2.78 5.29 8.58
C ARG A 16 4.17 5.39 9.21
N LEU A 17 5.00 4.37 9.03
CA LEU A 17 6.38 4.37 9.54
C LEU A 17 7.27 5.30 8.71
N ASN A 18 7.11 5.29 7.39
CA ASN A 18 7.88 6.09 6.45
C ASN A 18 7.01 6.55 5.27
N GLY A 19 6.38 7.72 5.40
CA GLY A 19 5.56 8.29 4.33
C GLY A 19 6.33 8.77 3.10
N ARG A 20 7.68 8.75 3.14
CA ARG A 20 8.54 9.09 2.00
C ARG A 20 9.06 7.85 1.26
N ILE A 21 8.67 6.65 1.69
CA ILE A 21 9.06 5.42 1.01
C ILE A 21 8.60 5.45 -0.46
N SER A 22 9.47 5.03 -1.37
CA SER A 22 9.10 4.95 -2.77
C SER A 22 8.15 3.79 -3.01
N ASN A 23 7.24 3.90 -3.98
CA ASN A 23 6.33 2.83 -4.34
C ASN A 23 7.05 1.52 -4.72
N ALA A 24 8.24 1.61 -5.33
CA ALA A 24 9.05 0.43 -5.65
C ALA A 24 9.58 -0.28 -4.39
N ALA A 25 10.08 0.48 -3.41
CA ALA A 25 10.55 -0.08 -2.15
C ALA A 25 9.40 -0.63 -1.31
N LEU A 26 8.27 0.08 -1.27
CA LEU A 26 7.04 -0.36 -0.62
C LEU A 26 6.54 -1.67 -1.21
N ALA A 27 6.52 -1.79 -2.54
CA ALA A 27 6.13 -3.00 -3.24
C ALA A 27 7.05 -4.19 -2.93
N ALA A 28 8.37 -3.95 -2.89
CA ALA A 28 9.35 -4.97 -2.54
C ALA A 28 9.16 -5.49 -1.10
N GLU A 29 8.91 -4.59 -0.14
CA GLU A 29 8.63 -4.93 1.26
C GLU A 29 7.38 -5.80 1.43
N VAL A 30 6.33 -5.56 0.63
CA VAL A 30 5.07 -6.33 0.72
C VAL A 30 4.97 -7.49 -0.28
N GLY A 31 6.03 -7.76 -1.05
CA GLY A 31 6.06 -8.87 -2.02
C GLY A 31 5.17 -8.67 -3.24
N LEU A 32 4.89 -7.41 -3.63
CA LEU A 32 4.10 -7.06 -4.80
C LEU A 32 4.95 -6.50 -5.93
N SER A 33 4.38 -6.50 -7.15
CA SER A 33 4.90 -5.64 -8.21
C SER A 33 4.60 -4.17 -7.91
N ALA A 34 5.43 -3.27 -8.44
CA ALA A 34 5.24 -1.83 -8.25
C ALA A 34 3.87 -1.33 -8.77
N SER A 35 3.36 -1.91 -9.87
CA SER A 35 2.05 -1.55 -10.41
C SER A 35 0.89 -2.04 -9.53
N ALA A 36 0.99 -3.25 -8.95
CA ALA A 36 -0.01 -3.78 -8.04
C ALA A 36 -0.06 -3.00 -6.72
N CYS A 37 1.11 -2.64 -6.18
CA CYS A 37 1.24 -1.78 -5.01
C CYS A 37 0.56 -0.42 -5.26
N LEU A 38 0.88 0.24 -6.39
CA LEU A 38 0.30 1.55 -6.73
C LEU A 38 -1.23 1.49 -6.85
N ARG A 39 -1.77 0.43 -7.46
CA ARG A 39 -3.22 0.25 -7.58
C ARG A 39 -3.88 0.14 -6.21
N ARG A 40 -3.28 -0.61 -5.29
CA ARG A 40 -3.79 -0.75 -3.91
C ARG A 40 -3.71 0.55 -3.12
N VAL A 41 -2.60 1.29 -3.20
CA VAL A 41 -2.50 2.63 -2.59
C VAL A 41 -3.64 3.52 -3.08
N LYS A 42 -3.88 3.58 -4.39
CA LYS A 42 -4.99 4.37 -4.95
C LYS A 42 -6.35 3.95 -4.44
N LEU A 43 -6.62 2.64 -4.34
CA LEU A 43 -7.90 2.16 -3.81
C LEU A 43 -8.09 2.55 -2.34
N LEU A 44 -7.03 2.53 -1.54
CA LEU A 44 -7.06 2.99 -0.14
C LEU A 44 -7.32 4.49 -0.05
N GLU A 45 -6.67 5.29 -0.91
CA GLU A 45 -6.90 6.74 -1.01
C GLU A 45 -8.34 7.07 -1.46
N GLU A 46 -8.85 6.38 -2.49
CA GLU A 46 -10.23 6.53 -2.99
C GLU A 46 -11.27 6.11 -1.94
N ALA A 47 -10.93 5.14 -1.08
CA ALA A 47 -11.75 4.74 0.05
C ALA A 47 -11.70 5.71 1.24
N GLY A 48 -10.83 6.74 1.19
CA GLY A 48 -10.68 7.76 2.23
C GLY A 48 -9.96 7.27 3.49
N VAL A 49 -9.09 6.25 3.36
CA VAL A 49 -8.29 5.67 4.45
C VAL A 49 -7.06 6.52 4.77
#